data_AF-A0A257A3V2-F1
#
_entry.id   AF-A0A257A3V2-F1
#
_cell.length_a   1.000
_cell.length_b   1.000
_cell.length_c   1.000
_cell.angle_alpha   90.00
_cell.angle_beta   90.00
_cell.angle_gamma   90.00
#
_symmetry.space_group_name_H-M   'P 1'
#
loop_
_entity.id
_entity.type
_entity.pdbx_description
1 polymer ?
#
loop_
_entity_poly.entity_id
_entity_poly.type
_entity_poly.pdbx_seq_one_letter_code
_entity_poly.pdbx_strand_id
1 'polypeptide(L)' 'MNSVNIENTNASELLQNIPNCTKIGRWDASSQYWPPEYTIKAPPVASFDIFMGDAVFAYRNVQTVIIWDGGRSMLTLPP' A
#
# COMPACT_ATOMS: atom_id res chain seq x y z
N MET A 1 -18.11 -20.30 -0.55
CA MET A 1 -17.15 -19.54 -1.39
C MET A 1 -16.96 -18.20 -0.71
N ASN A 2 -15.83 -17.97 -0.06
CA ASN A 2 -15.55 -16.69 0.58
C ASN A 2 -14.96 -15.77 -0.49
N SER A 3 -15.72 -14.74 -0.86
CA SER A 3 -15.31 -13.73 -1.81
C SER A 3 -14.15 -12.91 -1.25
N VAL A 4 -13.16 -12.72 -2.11
CA VAL A 4 -11.96 -11.91 -1.97
C VAL A 4 -12.32 -10.45 -1.71
N ASN A 5 -11.82 -9.84 -0.64
CA ASN A 5 -11.76 -8.37 -0.53
C ASN A 5 -10.30 -7.92 -0.47
N ILE A 6 -9.89 -7.10 -1.46
CA ILE A 6 -8.86 -6.08 -1.25
C ILE A 6 -9.63 -4.95 -0.57
N GLU A 7 -9.51 -4.84 0.75
CA GLU A 7 -10.18 -3.77 1.48
C GLU A 7 -9.47 -2.42 1.22
N ASN A 8 -10.21 -1.33 1.36
CA ASN A 8 -9.58 -0.01 1.40
C ASN A 8 -8.56 0.02 2.56
N THR A 9 -7.42 0.64 2.34
CA THR A 9 -6.34 0.76 3.33
C THR A 9 -5.77 2.18 3.28
N ASN A 10 -4.66 2.43 3.96
CA ASN A 10 -3.91 3.66 3.82
C ASN A 10 -2.42 3.38 3.51
N ALA A 11 -1.72 4.42 3.06
CA ALA A 11 -0.33 4.31 2.65
C ALA A 11 0.60 3.80 3.76
N SER A 12 0.34 4.14 5.02
CA SER A 12 1.12 3.68 6.17
C SER A 12 0.96 2.19 6.43
N GLU A 13 -0.27 1.68 6.43
CA GLU A 13 -0.57 0.26 6.58
C GLU A 13 0.05 -0.54 5.43
N LEU A 14 -0.14 -0.10 4.19
CA LEU A 14 0.43 -0.78 3.03
C LEU A 14 1.97 -0.80 3.07
N LEU A 15 2.60 0.30 3.46
CA LEU A 15 4.05 0.39 3.63
C LEU A 15 4.56 -0.62 4.66
N GLN A 16 3.89 -0.74 5.81
CA GLN A 16 4.26 -1.68 6.87
C GLN A 16 4.06 -3.14 6.45
N ASN A 17 3.06 -3.41 5.62
CA ASN A 17 2.70 -4.75 5.17
C ASN A 17 3.61 -5.29 4.04
N ILE A 18 4.29 -4.41 3.29
CA ILE A 18 5.22 -4.82 2.25
C ILE A 18 6.66 -4.85 2.83
N PRO A 19 7.30 -6.02 2.96
CA PRO A 19 8.62 -6.12 3.56
C PRO A 19 9.67 -5.28 2.83
N ASN A 20 10.42 -4.47 3.58
CA ASN A 20 11.44 -3.55 3.06
C ASN A 20 10.90 -2.45 2.11
N CYS A 21 9.60 -2.15 2.18
CA CYS A 21 9.04 -0.99 1.48
C CYS A 21 9.50 0.30 2.18
N THR A 22 9.94 1.27 1.39
CA THR A 22 10.42 2.55 1.92
C THR A 22 9.56 3.74 1.51
N LYS A 23 8.72 3.57 0.48
CA LYS A 23 7.79 4.60 0.02
C LYS A 23 6.61 4.02 -0.78
N ILE A 24 5.45 4.66 -0.61
CA ILE A 24 4.19 4.39 -1.30
C ILE A 24 3.73 5.67 -2.00
N GLY A 25 3.42 5.57 -3.29
CA GLY A 25 2.78 6.62 -4.08
C GLY A 25 1.40 6.18 -4.56
N ARG A 26 0.46 7.12 -4.69
CA ARG A 26 -0.85 6.91 -5.31
C ARG A 26 -1.00 7.86 -6.49
N TRP A 27 -1.52 7.35 -7.61
CA TRP A 27 -1.79 8.15 -8.80
C TRP A 27 -2.99 9.06 -8.56
N ASP A 28 -2.86 10.36 -8.82
CA ASP A 28 -4.00 11.26 -8.92
C ASP A 28 -4.49 11.26 -10.37
N ALA A 29 -5.55 10.50 -10.63
CA ALA A 29 -6.15 10.40 -11.95
C ALA A 29 -6.88 11.69 -12.39
N SER A 30 -7.32 12.54 -11.45
CA SER A 30 -8.02 13.78 -11.82
C SER A 30 -7.03 14.80 -12.38
N SER A 31 -5.87 14.89 -11.74
CA SER A 31 -4.82 15.84 -12.10
C SER A 31 -3.73 15.24 -12.99
N GLN A 32 -3.80 13.93 -13.27
CA GLN A 32 -2.87 13.17 -14.12
C GLN A 32 -1.39 13.28 -13.66
N TYR A 33 -1.13 13.12 -12.37
CA TYR A 33 0.24 13.10 -11.82
C TYR A 33 0.40 12.22 -10.57
N TRP A 34 1.64 12.01 -10.14
CA TRP A 34 1.98 11.37 -8.85
C TRP A 34 2.27 12.46 -7.80
N PRO A 35 1.38 12.66 -6.80
CA PRO A 35 1.65 13.53 -5.66
C PRO A 35 2.79 13.01 -4.78
N PRO A 36 3.27 13.81 -3.79
CA PRO A 36 4.29 13.37 -2.85
C PRO A 36 4.00 12.01 -2.20
N GLU A 37 5.01 11.16 -2.16
CA GLU A 37 4.92 9.80 -1.64
C GLU A 37 4.89 9.77 -0.11
N TYR A 38 4.18 8.80 0.48
CA TYR A 38 4.33 8.46 1.90
C TYR A 38 5.61 7.65 2.09
N THR A 39 6.46 8.01 3.05
CA THR A 39 7.77 7.36 3.26
C THR A 39 7.93 6.87 4.69
N ILE A 40 8.91 5.99 4.94
CA ILE A 40 9.25 5.53 6.31
C ILE A 40 9.58 6.64 7.31
N LYS A 41 9.89 7.85 6.84
CA LYS A 41 10.19 9.02 7.70
C LYS A 41 9.00 9.96 7.86
N ALA A 42 7.91 9.73 7.12
CA ALA A 42 6.72 10.57 7.20
C ALA A 42 5.97 10.32 8.51
N PRO A 43 5.40 11.36 9.14
CA PRO A 43 4.55 11.16 10.30
C PRO A 43 3.23 10.48 9.88
N PRO A 44 2.56 9.72 10.77
CA PRO A 44 1.31 9.02 10.44
C PRO A 44 0.21 9.91 9.85
N VAL A 45 0.15 11.18 10.27
CA VAL A 45 -0.81 12.17 9.78
C VAL A 45 -0.64 12.55 8.31
N ALA A 46 0.51 12.21 7.70
CA ALA A 46 0.76 12.41 6.28
C ALA A 46 0.33 11.20 5.42
N SER A 47 -0.17 10.13 6.04
CA SER A 47 -0.74 8.99 5.33
C SER A 47 -1.98 9.41 4.56
N PHE A 48 -2.21 8.77 3.41
CA PHE A 48 -3.39 8.97 2.58
C PHE A 48 -4.12 7.65 2.37
N ASP A 49 -5.44 7.75 2.20
CA ASP A 49 -6.28 6.61 1.90
C ASP A 49 -5.96 6.03 0.52
N ILE A 50 -6.09 4.72 0.38
CA ILE A 50 -5.94 3.98 -0.87
C ILE A 50 -7.21 3.18 -1.06
N PHE A 51 -7.92 3.47 -2.14
CA PHE A 51 -9.18 2.83 -2.50
C PHE A 51 -8.96 1.77 -3.57
N MET A 52 -9.87 0.79 -3.62
CA MET A 52 -9.88 -0.17 -4.72
C MET A 52 -9.96 0.54 -6.08
N GLY A 53 -9.06 0.15 -6.99
CA GLY A 53 -8.96 0.76 -8.32
C GLY A 53 -7.93 1.89 -8.42
N ASP A 54 -7.39 2.38 -7.30
CA ASP A 54 -6.27 3.31 -7.32
C ASP A 54 -5.03 2.65 -7.90
N ALA A 55 -4.31 3.35 -8.78
CA ALA A 55 -2.98 2.94 -9.18
C ALA A 55 -1.99 3.32 -8.06
N VAL A 56 -1.24 2.32 -7.59
CA VAL A 56 -0.31 2.44 -6.47
C VAL A 56 1.09 2.04 -6.91
N PHE A 57 2.07 2.83 -6.49
CA PHE A 57 3.49 2.53 -6.63
C PHE A 57 4.06 2.18 -5.25
N ALA A 58 4.68 0.99 -5.13
CA ALA A 58 5.36 0.56 -3.92
C ALA A 58 6.84 0.30 -4.23
N TYR A 59 7.74 1.04 -3.57
CA TYR A 59 9.17 0.89 -3.76
C TYR A 59 9.82 0.16 -2.60
N ARG A 60 10.63 -0.84 -2.95
CA ARG A 60 11.46 -1.62 -2.02
C ARG A 60 12.92 -1.38 -2.36
N ASN A 61 13.74 -1.04 -1.37
CA ASN A 61 15.16 -0.80 -1.59
C ASN A 61 16.02 -2.06 -1.44
N VAL A 62 15.53 -3.20 -1.95
CA VAL A 62 16.21 -4.50 -1.90
C VAL A 62 15.90 -5.30 -3.17
N GLN A 63 16.87 -6.05 -3.66
CA GLN A 63 16.72 -6.90 -4.85
C GLN A 63 16.38 -8.34 -4.45
N THR A 64 15.27 -8.52 -3.73
CA THR A 64 14.79 -9.84 -3.31
C THR A 64 13.37 -10.10 -3.81
N VAL A 65 13.09 -11.35 -4.17
CA VAL A 65 11.74 -11.79 -4.53
C VAL A 65 10.89 -11.85 -3.27
N ILE A 66 9.66 -11.34 -3.36
CA ILE A 66 8.61 -11.59 -2.38
C ILE A 66 7.43 -12.24 -3.09
N ILE A 67 6.77 -13.17 -2.39
CA ILE A 67 5.42 -13.58 -2.77
C ILE A 67 4.50 -12.57 -2.09
N TRP A 68 3.88 -11.71 -2.90
CA TRP A 68 2.87 -10.78 -2.44
C TRP A 68 1.52 -11.19 -3.00
N ASP A 69 0.62 -11.62 -2.13
CA ASP A 69 -0.72 -12.08 -2.48
C ASP A 69 -1.76 -10.95 -2.39
N GLY A 70 -1.31 -9.70 -2.56
CA GLY A 70 -2.14 -8.52 -2.36
C GLY A 70 -2.45 -8.24 -0.89
N GLY A 71 -1.68 -8.80 0.06
CA GLY A 71 -1.86 -8.60 1.51
C GLY A 71 -2.86 -9.54 2.16
N ARG A 72 -3.39 -10.54 1.44
CA ARG A 72 -4.44 -11.44 1.96
C ARG A 72 -3.94 -12.37 3.06
N SER A 73 -2.69 -12.80 2.96
CA SER A 73 -1.99 -13.58 4.00
C SER A 73 -1.75 -12.79 5.28
N MET A 74 -1.88 -11.46 5.24
CA MET A 74 -1.70 -10.55 6.36
C MET A 74 -3.04 -10.09 6.98
N LEU A 75 -4.18 -10.50 6.40
CA LEU A 75 -5.49 -10.32 7.02
C LEU A 75 -5.57 -11.32 8.17
N THR A 76 -5.37 -10.84 9.40
CA THR A 76 -5.77 -11.64 10.57
C THR A 76 -7.27 -11.81 10.51
N LEU A 77 -7.74 -13.02 10.16
CA LEU A 77 -9.16 -13.34 10.26
C LEU A 77 -9.60 -13.10 11.72
N PRO A 78 -10.75 -12.44 11.95
CA PRO A 78 -11.36 -12.46 13.26
C PRO A 78 -11.56 -13.93 13.71
N PRO A 79 -11.44 -14.22 15.02
CA PRO A 79 -11.70 -15.56 15.54
C PRO A 79 -13.12 -16.06 15.22
#